data_AF-A0A6G3RX79-F1
#
_entry.id   AF-A0A6G3RX79-F1
#
_cell.length_a   1.000
_cell.length_b   1.000
_cell.length_c   1.000
_cell.angle_alpha   90.00
_cell.angle_beta   90.00
_cell.angle_gamma   90.00
#
_symmetry.space_group_name_H-M   'P 1'
#
loop_
_entity.id
_entity.type
_entity.pdbx_description
1 polymer ?
#
loop_
_entity_poly.entity_id
_entity_poly.type
_entity_poly.pdbx_seq_one_letter_code
_entity_poly.pdbx_strand_id
1 'polypeptide(L)' 'LALPGPPTALFCSNNRNTIGAFRAVRAAGSATALAGFDDFELADVLGLPLVIAAYDSDELGREAGRLLVRRLGEGAA' A
#
# COMPACT_ATOMS: atom_id res chain seq x y z
N LEU A 1 -8.50 -7.88 -16.47
CA LEU A 1 -9.89 -7.37 -16.32
C LEU A 1 -10.80 -7.84 -17.45
N ALA A 2 -10.36 -7.95 -18.69
CA ALA A 2 -11.17 -8.42 -19.82
C ALA A 2 -11.13 -9.95 -20.06
N LEU A 3 -10.81 -10.74 -19.03
CA LEU A 3 -10.88 -12.21 -19.15
C LEU A 3 -12.36 -12.65 -19.18
N PRO A 4 -12.70 -13.78 -19.82
CA PRO A 4 -14.08 -14.31 -19.81
C PRO A 4 -14.66 -14.47 -18.40
N GLY A 5 -13.81 -14.90 -17.45
CA GLY A 5 -14.04 -14.77 -16.02
C GLY A 5 -13.07 -13.74 -15.44
N PRO A 6 -13.49 -12.48 -15.25
CA PRO A 6 -12.60 -11.45 -14.70
C PRO A 6 -12.24 -11.75 -13.24
N PRO A 7 -11.06 -11.30 -12.76
CA PRO A 7 -10.70 -11.45 -11.36
C PRO A 7 -11.69 -10.69 -10.46
N THR A 8 -12.08 -11.30 -9.36
CA THR A 8 -12.99 -10.68 -8.37
C THR A 8 -12.26 -9.71 -7.45
N ALA A 9 -10.95 -9.91 -7.24
CA ALA A 9 -10.09 -9.01 -6.48
C ALA A 9 -8.66 -8.99 -7.02
N LEU A 10 -7.93 -7.92 -6.71
CA LEU A 10 -6.49 -7.80 -6.93
C LEU A 10 -5.79 -7.51 -5.60
N PHE A 11 -4.73 -8.25 -5.32
CA PHE A 11 -3.82 -7.96 -4.22
C PHE A 11 -2.59 -7.23 -4.74
N CYS A 12 -2.29 -6.07 -4.17
CA CYS A 12 -1.22 -5.17 -4.58
C CYS A 12 -0.14 -5.09 -3.50
N SER A 13 1.13 -5.19 -3.89
CA SER A 13 2.24 -5.31 -2.93
C SER A 13 2.64 -4.01 -2.22
N ASN A 14 2.17 -2.85 -2.67
CA ASN A 14 2.43 -1.53 -2.06
C ASN A 14 1.41 -0.49 -2.54
N ASN A 15 1.45 0.72 -1.95
CA ASN A 15 0.54 1.81 -2.30
C ASN A 15 0.58 2.20 -3.78
N ARG A 16 1.77 2.25 -4.40
CA ARG A 16 1.92 2.68 -5.80
C ARG A 16 1.26 1.70 -6.76
N ASN A 17 1.39 0.40 -6.48
CA ASN A 17 0.72 -0.66 -7.22
C ASN A 17 -0.80 -0.57 -7.03
N THR A 18 -1.25 -0.33 -5.80
CA THR A 18 -2.69 -0.17 -5.46
C THR A 18 -3.32 1.01 -6.21
N ILE A 19 -2.64 2.17 -6.27
CA ILE A 19 -3.09 3.35 -7.03
C ILE A 19 -3.15 3.05 -8.54
N GLY A 20 -2.16 2.33 -9.07
CA GLY A 20 -2.18 1.89 -10.46
C GLY A 20 -3.35 0.96 -10.78
N ALA A 21 -3.58 -0.02 -9.91
CA ALA A 21 -4.71 -0.96 -10.02
C ALA A 21 -6.05 -0.23 -9.92
N PHE A 22 -6.20 0.71 -8.99
CA PHE A 22 -7.39 1.57 -8.87
C PHE A 22 -7.70 2.29 -10.18
N ARG A 23 -6.71 2.94 -10.79
CA ARG A 23 -6.90 3.64 -12.06
C ARG A 23 -7.34 2.69 -13.17
N ALA A 24 -6.75 1.50 -13.24
CA ALA A 24 -7.09 0.49 -14.25
C ALA A 24 -8.50 -0.10 -14.04
N VAL A 25 -8.86 -0.44 -12.80
CA VAL A 25 -10.20 -0.97 -12.44
C VAL A 25 -11.28 0.07 -12.73
N ARG A 26 -11.05 1.32 -12.33
CA ARG A 26 -11.98 2.42 -12.58
C ARG A 26 -12.15 2.71 -14.07
N ALA A 27 -11.06 2.75 -14.84
CA ALA A 27 -11.12 2.96 -16.29
C ALA A 27 -11.84 1.82 -17.02
N ALA A 28 -11.77 0.60 -16.50
CA ALA A 28 -12.47 -0.56 -17.05
C ALA A 28 -13.94 -0.66 -16.61
N GLY A 29 -14.43 0.24 -15.73
CA GLY A 29 -15.79 0.14 -15.16
C GLY A 29 -16.01 -1.16 -14.37
N SER A 30 -14.93 -1.74 -13.82
CA SER A 30 -14.96 -3.06 -13.20
C SER A 30 -15.30 -2.98 -11.72
N ALA A 31 -16.00 -4.00 -11.21
CA ALA A 31 -16.28 -4.20 -9.79
C ALA A 31 -15.18 -4.99 -9.05
N THR A 32 -14.03 -5.24 -9.69
CA THR A 32 -12.91 -5.94 -9.05
C THR A 32 -12.45 -5.19 -7.80
N ALA A 33 -12.49 -5.86 -6.65
CA ALA A 33 -12.03 -5.30 -5.37
C ALA A 33 -10.51 -5.15 -5.32
N LEU A 34 -10.02 -4.29 -4.44
CA LEU A 34 -8.60 -4.09 -4.20
C LEU A 34 -8.23 -4.43 -2.77
N ALA A 35 -7.06 -5.04 -2.61
CA ALA A 35 -6.39 -5.18 -1.33
C ALA A 35 -4.91 -4.82 -1.49
N GLY A 36 -4.29 -4.17 -0.51
CA GLY A 36 -2.87 -3.84 -0.62
C GLY A 36 -2.20 -3.43 0.68
N PHE A 37 -0.92 -3.14 0.59
CA PHE A 37 -0.10 -2.60 1.67
C PHE A 37 0.15 -1.11 1.49
N ASP A 38 0.53 -0.48 2.59
CA ASP A 38 0.87 0.94 2.74
C ASP A 38 -0.35 1.84 2.56
N ASP A 39 -0.64 2.64 3.59
CA ASP A 39 -1.69 3.64 3.48
C ASP A 39 -1.28 4.75 2.49
N PHE A 40 -2.28 5.43 1.95
CA PHE A 40 -2.09 6.62 1.13
C PHE A 40 -3.26 7.57 1.34
N GLU A 41 -2.96 8.87 1.25
CA GLU A 41 -3.81 9.96 1.76
C GLU A 41 -5.28 9.97 1.30
N LEU A 42 -5.59 9.34 0.17
CA LEU A 42 -6.94 9.32 -0.42
C LEU A 42 -7.61 7.94 -0.40
N ALA A 43 -7.05 6.96 0.31
CA ALA A 43 -7.53 5.57 0.29
C ALA A 43 -9.00 5.43 0.74
N ASP A 44 -9.39 6.18 1.78
CA ASP A 44 -10.72 6.17 2.40
C ASP A 44 -11.83 6.73 1.50
N VAL A 45 -11.47 7.59 0.53
CA VAL A 45 -12.42 8.25 -0.37
C VAL A 45 -12.55 7.58 -1.75
N LEU A 46 -11.90 6.44 -1.99
CA LEU A 46 -11.80 5.85 -3.33
C LEU A 46 -13.10 5.24 -3.89
N GLY A 47 -14.20 5.15 -3.14
CA GLY A 47 -15.51 4.78 -3.68
C GLY A 47 -15.57 3.37 -4.29
N LEU A 48 -14.64 2.48 -3.91
CA LEU A 48 -14.64 1.07 -4.29
C LEU A 48 -14.17 0.18 -3.13
N PRO A 49 -14.48 -1.14 -3.14
CA PRO A 49 -14.07 -2.04 -2.09
C PRO A 49 -12.54 -2.13 -2.02
N LEU A 50 -11.97 -1.49 -0.99
CA LEU A 50 -10.54 -1.39 -0.75
C LEU A 50 -10.23 -1.85 0.68
N VAL A 51 -9.25 -2.74 0.80
CA VAL A 51 -8.69 -3.16 2.08
C VAL A 51 -7.20 -2.82 2.09
N ILE A 52 -6.75 -2.07 3.09
CA ILE A 52 -5.32 -1.77 3.26
C ILE A 52 -4.80 -2.36 4.56
N ALA A 53 -3.68 -3.07 4.45
CA ALA A 53 -2.83 -3.38 5.58
C ALA A 53 -1.85 -2.21 5.81
N ALA A 54 -2.19 -1.35 6.75
CA ALA A 54 -1.37 -0.21 7.15
C ALA A 54 -0.55 -0.53 8.41
N TYR A 55 0.48 0.28 8.66
CA TYR A 55 1.33 0.25 9.85
C TYR A 55 1.67 1.68 10.25
N ASP A 56 2.10 1.88 11.50
CA ASP A 56 2.55 3.18 11.99
C ASP A 56 3.93 3.51 11.39
N SER A 57 3.94 4.32 10.33
CA SER A 57 5.14 4.75 9.64
C SER A 57 6.01 5.70 10.47
N ASP A 58 5.40 6.45 11.39
CA ASP A 58 6.11 7.33 12.32
C ASP A 58 6.87 6.51 13.36
N GLU A 59 6.25 5.45 13.89
CA GLU A 59 6.91 4.49 14.77
C GLU A 59 8.05 3.77 14.06
N LEU A 60 7.82 3.28 12.84
CA LEU A 60 8.85 2.63 12.04
C LEU A 60 10.05 3.57 11.79
N GLY A 61 9.79 4.83 11.45
CA GLY A 61 10.82 5.85 11.28
C GLY A 61 11.58 6.16 12.56
N ARG A 62 10.89 6.23 13.70
CA ARG A 62 11.49 6.44 15.02
C ARG A 62 12.44 5.30 15.37
N GLU A 63 12.04 4.04 15.14
CA GLU A 63 12.94 2.91 15.38
C GLU A 63 14.12 2.87 14.42
N ALA A 64 13.92 3.19 13.14
CA ALA A 64 15.03 3.32 12.20
C ALA A 64 16.05 4.38 12.67
N GLY A 65 15.58 5.51 13.18
CA GLY A 65 16.42 6.57 13.75
C GLY A 65 17.20 6.10 14.99
N ARG A 66 16.53 5.42 15.94
CA ARG A 66 17.20 4.85 17.13
C ARG A 66 18.28 3.83 16.74
N LEU A 67 18.00 2.97 15.77
CA LEU A 67 18.96 2.01 15.24
C LEU A 67 20.16 2.70 14.58
N LEU A 68 19.96 3.79 13.84
CA LEU A 68 21.04 4.55 13.23
C LEU A 68 21.95 5.20 14.29
N VAL A 69 21.36 5.91 15.26
CA VAL A 69 22.12 6.56 16.36
C VAL A 69 22.95 5.53 17.11
N ARG A 70 22.36 4.37 17.43
CA ARG A 70 23.07 3.27 18.08
C ARG A 70 24.28 2.80 17.26
N ARG A 71 24.11 2.56 15.96
CA ARG A 71 25.21 2.13 15.07
C ARG A 71 26.33 3.16 14.96
N LEU A 72 25.99 4.45 14.94
CA LEU A 72 27.00 5.52 14.91
C LEU A 72 27.80 5.60 16.21
N GLY A 73 27.16 5.35 17.36
CA GLY A 73 27.86 5.24 18.64
C GLY A 73 28.73 3.98 18.78
N GLU A 74 28.28 2.86 18.21
CA GLU A 74 29.02 1.58 18.20
C GLU A 74 30.24 1.61 17.26
N GLY A 75 30.21 2.39 16.17
CA GLY A 75 31.31 2.51 15.20
C GLY A 75 32.40 3.54 15.55
N ALA A 76 32.29 4.21 16.70
CA ALA A 76 33.25 5.22 17.18
C ALA A 76 34.25 4.67 18.22
N ALA A 77 34.36 3.34 18.36
CA ALA A 77 35.30 2.66 19.23
C ALA A 77 36.47 2.05 18.44
#